data_AF-A0A9P9G583-F1
#
_entry.id   AF-A0A9P9G583-F1
#
_cell.length_a   1.000
_cell.length_b   1.000
_cell.length_c   1.000
_cell.angle_alpha   90.00
_cell.angle_beta   90.00
_cell.angle_gamma   90.00
#
_symmetry.space_group_name_H-M   'P 1'
#
loop_
_entity.id
_entity.type
_entity.pdbx_description
1 polymer ?
#
loop_
_entity_poly.entity_id
_entity_poly.type
_entity_poly.pdbx_seq_one_letter_code
_entity_poly.pdbx_strand_id
1 'polypeptide(L)'
;MPGLQRRLRSRHLQMIASVRGTIGTGLFIGSGSEISYGGPVGAMLAFVFVGTIFSWVTTFALELTATGLIIQYWENSIPIAIFIAVFWVLIVALNLLRVTFYGEIEFWLSSVKVLTIIGFMIFAICINAGVGAEGYFGFRYWVKPGPFNEYLIKDNPALARFVGLWAVMIKAGFAYGGTELIGMAVGEAENPRKAIPSAIRKVFYRIAFFFVFTVVFIGIIVPPNDHRLTASAEGGASGTNANASPLVLAAKRAGVKVLPSLINSVFLTVVLSAANSNVYTASRTLIG
;
A
#
# COMPACT_ATOMS: atom_id res chain seq x y z
N MET A 1 19.75 -10.58 22.52
CA MET A 1 19.79 -9.13 22.80
C MET A 1 19.70 -8.90 24.30
N PRO A 2 20.82 -8.87 25.02
CA PRO A 2 20.86 -8.32 26.37
C PRO A 2 21.00 -6.80 26.25
N GLY A 3 20.03 -6.01 26.76
CA GLY A 3 20.16 -4.55 26.74
C GLY A 3 18.90 -3.71 26.86
N LEU A 4 17.67 -4.26 26.73
CA LEU A 4 16.48 -3.50 27.11
C LEU A 4 16.25 -3.63 28.62
N GLN A 5 16.52 -2.56 29.38
CA GLN A 5 16.07 -2.47 30.76
C GLN A 5 14.53 -2.48 30.78
N ARG A 6 13.93 -3.58 31.26
CA ARG A 6 12.49 -3.74 31.44
C ARG A 6 12.01 -2.92 32.65
N ARG A 7 12.01 -1.58 32.52
CA ARG A 7 11.54 -0.64 33.58
C ARG A 7 10.17 -0.02 33.31
N LEU A 8 9.53 -0.31 32.18
CA LEU A 8 8.19 0.20 31.90
C LEU A 8 7.14 -0.63 32.68
N ARG A 9 6.45 0.01 33.63
CA ARG A 9 5.30 -0.56 34.35
C ARG A 9 4.16 -0.83 33.35
N SER A 10 3.33 -1.84 33.62
CA SER A 10 2.22 -2.25 32.73
C SER A 10 1.30 -1.09 32.32
N ARG A 11 1.08 -0.11 33.20
CA ARG A 11 0.34 1.13 32.86
C ARG A 11 1.00 1.99 31.79
N HIS A 12 2.33 2.09 31.76
CA HIS A 12 3.06 2.83 30.74
C HIS A 12 3.04 2.07 29.41
N LEU A 13 3.13 0.73 29.46
CA LEU A 13 3.01 -0.10 28.27
C LEU A 13 1.59 -0.03 27.68
N GLN A 14 0.56 -0.09 28.53
CA GLN A 14 -0.84 0.07 28.11
C GLN A 14 -1.09 1.47 27.52
N MET A 15 -0.62 2.52 28.18
CA MET A 15 -0.75 3.89 27.68
C MET A 15 0.00 4.10 26.35
N ILE A 16 1.22 3.57 26.20
CA ILE A 16 1.98 3.69 24.95
C ILE A 16 1.30 2.90 23.83
N ALA A 17 0.81 1.69 24.10
CA ALA A 17 0.13 0.87 23.10
C ALA A 17 -1.22 1.48 22.68
N SER A 18 -2.02 1.99 23.63
CA SER A 18 -3.36 2.51 23.32
C SER A 18 -3.34 3.92 22.73
N VAL A 19 -2.59 4.85 23.34
CA VAL A 19 -2.63 6.28 22.98
C VAL A 19 -1.83 6.57 21.71
N ARG A 20 -0.68 5.90 21.52
CA ARG A 20 0.19 6.16 20.36
C ARG A 20 -0.19 5.35 19.12
N GLY A 21 -0.81 4.18 19.30
CA GLY A 21 -1.18 3.27 18.20
C GLY A 21 -2.56 3.54 17.60
N THR A 22 -3.51 4.03 18.39
CA THR A 22 -4.93 4.07 18.01
C THR A 22 -5.43 5.48 17.71
N ILE A 23 -4.87 6.50 18.37
CA ILE A 23 -5.28 7.91 18.21
C ILE A 23 -4.33 8.58 17.22
N GLY A 24 -4.62 8.42 15.92
CA GLY A 24 -3.87 9.06 14.85
C GLY A 24 -4.27 10.51 14.61
N THR A 25 -3.41 11.30 13.96
CA THR A 25 -3.73 12.66 13.49
C THR A 25 -4.90 12.68 12.50
N GLY A 26 -5.17 11.57 11.82
CA GLY A 26 -6.34 11.38 10.96
C GLY A 26 -7.67 11.61 11.68
N LEU A 27 -7.79 11.21 12.96
CA LEU A 27 -8.99 11.49 13.76
C LEU A 27 -9.17 13.00 13.97
N PHE A 28 -8.09 13.76 14.17
CA PHE A 28 -8.19 15.20 14.45
C PHE A 28 -8.30 16.07 13.18
N ILE A 29 -7.72 15.63 12.06
CA ILE A 29 -7.70 16.37 10.80
C ILE A 29 -8.88 15.96 9.89
N GLY A 30 -9.25 14.67 9.87
CA GLY A 30 -10.30 14.12 9.02
C GLY A 30 -11.71 14.31 9.57
N SER A 31 -11.87 14.35 10.90
CA SER A 31 -13.19 14.43 11.56
C SER A 31 -14.01 15.65 11.19
N GLY A 32 -13.37 16.77 10.83
CA GLY A 32 -14.10 17.95 10.34
C GLY A 32 -14.91 17.66 9.08
N SER A 33 -14.32 16.95 8.12
CA SER A 33 -15.02 16.56 6.89
C SER A 33 -16.07 15.47 7.16
N GLU A 34 -15.78 14.53 8.04
CA GLU A 34 -16.69 13.43 8.39
C GLU A 34 -17.94 13.92 9.14
N ILE A 35 -17.77 14.87 10.07
CA ILE A 35 -18.89 15.52 10.77
C ILE A 35 -19.66 16.41 9.79
N SER A 36 -18.99 17.08 8.84
CA SER A 36 -19.67 17.89 7.83
C SER A 36 -20.55 17.07 6.89
N TYR A 37 -20.12 15.85 6.51
CA TYR A 37 -20.89 14.99 5.61
C TYR A 37 -21.94 14.15 6.33
N GLY A 38 -21.61 13.60 7.51
CA GLY A 38 -22.46 12.63 8.22
C GLY A 38 -23.14 13.16 9.49
N GLY A 39 -22.82 14.39 9.93
CA GLY A 39 -23.23 14.90 11.24
C GLY A 39 -22.48 14.23 12.41
N PRO A 40 -22.59 14.76 13.64
CA PRO A 40 -21.84 14.25 14.79
C PRO A 40 -22.22 12.81 15.15
N VAL A 41 -23.51 12.45 15.08
CA VAL A 41 -23.97 11.07 15.33
C VAL A 41 -23.55 10.14 14.20
N GLY A 42 -23.62 10.58 12.93
CA GLY A 42 -23.18 9.76 11.81
C GLY A 42 -21.67 9.53 11.82
N ALA A 43 -20.87 10.52 12.21
CA ALA A 43 -19.43 10.36 12.42
C ALA A 43 -19.15 9.37 13.56
N MET A 44 -19.84 9.46 14.70
CA MET A 44 -19.69 8.50 15.81
C MET A 44 -20.02 7.07 15.38
N LEU A 45 -21.15 6.90 14.67
CA LEU A 45 -21.53 5.59 14.14
C LEU A 45 -20.49 5.09 13.14
N ALA A 46 -20.01 5.94 12.23
CA ALA A 46 -18.96 5.58 11.28
C ALA A 46 -17.67 5.12 11.99
N PHE A 47 -17.20 5.82 13.02
CA PHE A 47 -16.01 5.42 13.78
C PHE A 47 -16.19 4.08 14.51
N VAL A 48 -17.36 3.83 15.11
CA VAL A 48 -17.64 2.55 15.80
C VAL A 48 -17.74 1.40 14.80
N PHE A 49 -18.42 1.62 13.67
CA PHE A 49 -18.68 0.58 12.67
C PHE A 49 -17.45 0.30 11.81
N VAL A 50 -16.81 1.35 11.27
CA VAL A 50 -15.60 1.27 10.43
C VAL A 50 -14.36 0.90 11.24
N GLY A 51 -14.22 1.43 12.45
CA GLY A 51 -13.04 1.21 13.29
C GLY A 51 -12.91 -0.21 13.85
N THR A 52 -13.98 -1.00 13.87
CA THR A 52 -13.99 -2.36 14.45
C THR A 52 -13.90 -3.45 13.39
N ILE A 53 -14.89 -3.53 12.51
CA ILE A 53 -15.07 -4.68 11.58
C ILE A 53 -14.99 -4.22 10.13
N PHE A 54 -15.44 -3.00 9.82
CA PHE A 54 -15.56 -2.55 8.43
C PHE A 54 -14.23 -2.09 7.82
N SER A 55 -13.14 -1.88 8.56
CA SER A 55 -11.85 -1.51 7.97
C SER A 55 -11.31 -2.57 7.00
N TRP A 56 -11.40 -3.86 7.37
CA TRP A 56 -11.00 -4.98 6.52
C TRP A 56 -11.96 -5.19 5.35
N VAL A 57 -13.26 -5.04 5.58
CA VAL A 57 -14.29 -5.13 4.52
C VAL A 57 -14.16 -4.00 3.51
N THR A 58 -13.87 -2.78 3.98
CA THR A 58 -13.63 -1.60 3.13
C THR A 58 -12.37 -1.80 2.31
N THR A 59 -11.28 -2.28 2.94
CA THR A 59 -10.05 -2.60 2.21
C THR A 59 -10.29 -3.70 1.17
N PHE A 60 -11.07 -4.74 1.49
CA PHE A 60 -11.46 -5.77 0.53
C PHE A 60 -12.21 -5.19 -0.68
N ALA A 61 -13.18 -4.29 -0.46
CA ALA A 61 -13.89 -3.61 -1.53
C ALA A 61 -12.97 -2.72 -2.39
N LEU A 62 -11.98 -2.06 -1.77
CA LEU A 62 -10.97 -1.28 -2.48
C LEU A 62 -10.09 -2.17 -3.37
N GLU A 63 -9.64 -3.32 -2.88
CA GLU A 63 -8.82 -4.26 -3.68
C GLU A 63 -9.62 -4.86 -4.86
N LEU A 64 -10.91 -5.18 -4.67
CA LEU A 64 -11.77 -5.61 -5.78
C LEU A 64 -11.95 -4.51 -6.83
N THR A 65 -12.11 -3.26 -6.39
CA THR A 65 -12.19 -2.11 -7.31
C THR A 65 -10.88 -1.92 -8.06
N ALA A 66 -9.74 -2.01 -7.36
CA ALA A 66 -8.41 -1.94 -7.95
C ALA A 66 -8.19 -3.04 -9.01
N THR A 67 -8.68 -4.26 -8.75
CA THR A 67 -8.62 -5.38 -9.72
C THR A 67 -9.29 -5.00 -11.04
N GLY A 68 -10.50 -4.46 -11.00
CA GLY A 68 -11.21 -4.05 -12.22
C GLY A 68 -10.52 -2.90 -12.94
N LEU A 69 -9.96 -1.94 -12.20
CA LEU A 69 -9.17 -0.83 -12.77
C LEU A 69 -7.86 -1.29 -13.42
N ILE A 70 -7.23 -2.35 -12.88
CA ILE A 70 -6.06 -2.97 -13.50
C ILE A 70 -6.45 -3.67 -14.81
N ILE A 71 -7.58 -4.38 -14.85
CA ILE A 71 -8.03 -5.09 -16.06
C ILE A 71 -8.38 -4.12 -17.19
N GLN A 72 -8.91 -2.94 -16.86
CA GLN A 72 -9.12 -1.87 -17.83
C GLN A 72 -7.85 -1.45 -18.57
N TYR A 73 -6.65 -1.75 -18.05
CA TYR A 73 -5.43 -1.58 -18.82
C TYR A 73 -5.46 -2.29 -20.18
N TRP A 74 -6.00 -3.51 -20.24
CA TRP A 74 -6.10 -4.29 -21.49
C TRP A 74 -7.43 -4.05 -22.21
N GLU A 75 -8.54 -3.95 -21.47
CA GLU A 75 -9.88 -3.83 -22.08
C GLU A 75 -10.71 -2.77 -21.35
N ASN A 76 -10.82 -1.58 -21.95
CA ASN A 76 -11.54 -0.44 -21.37
C ASN A 76 -13.04 -0.43 -21.72
N SER A 77 -13.49 -1.25 -22.68
CA SER A 77 -14.89 -1.24 -23.12
C SER A 77 -15.84 -1.91 -22.11
N ILE A 78 -15.31 -2.80 -21.27
CA ILE A 78 -16.09 -3.58 -20.32
C ILE A 78 -16.20 -2.82 -18.98
N PRO A 79 -17.41 -2.68 -18.42
CA PRO A 79 -17.60 -2.08 -17.10
C PRO A 79 -16.83 -2.83 -15.99
N ILE A 80 -16.14 -2.07 -15.14
CA ILE A 80 -15.38 -2.59 -13.97
C ILE A 80 -16.25 -3.45 -13.05
N ALA A 81 -17.54 -3.11 -12.92
CA ALA A 81 -18.49 -3.81 -12.06
C ALA A 81 -18.58 -5.31 -12.35
N ILE A 82 -18.40 -5.72 -13.61
CA ILE A 82 -18.43 -7.14 -14.00
C ILE A 82 -17.24 -7.88 -13.39
N PHE A 83 -16.03 -7.30 -13.49
CA PHE A 83 -14.83 -7.88 -12.91
C PHE A 83 -14.92 -7.92 -11.38
N ILE A 84 -15.41 -6.86 -10.76
CA ILE A 84 -15.67 -6.83 -9.31
C ILE A 84 -16.56 -8.00 -8.90
N ALA A 85 -17.69 -8.21 -9.58
CA ALA A 85 -18.64 -9.28 -9.24
C ALA A 85 -18.01 -10.67 -9.41
N VAL A 86 -17.28 -10.90 -10.51
CA VAL A 86 -16.60 -12.19 -10.77
C VAL A 86 -15.57 -12.51 -9.70
N PHE A 87 -14.66 -11.58 -9.39
CA PHE A 87 -13.62 -11.81 -8.39
C PHE A 87 -14.17 -11.87 -6.97
N TRP A 88 -15.25 -11.13 -6.68
CA TRP A 88 -15.96 -11.24 -5.42
C TRP A 88 -16.48 -12.66 -5.19
N VAL A 89 -17.22 -13.23 -6.15
CA VAL A 89 -17.72 -14.62 -6.06
C VAL A 89 -16.58 -15.62 -5.95
N LEU A 90 -15.51 -15.43 -6.73
CA LEU A 90 -14.35 -16.32 -6.73
C LEU A 90 -13.64 -16.31 -5.37
N ILE A 91 -13.38 -15.15 -4.78
CA ILE A 91 -12.70 -15.05 -3.48
C ILE A 91 -13.58 -15.63 -2.37
N VAL A 92 -14.89 -15.34 -2.38
CA VAL A 92 -15.83 -15.94 -1.42
C VAL A 92 -15.82 -17.46 -1.53
N ALA A 93 -15.88 -18.01 -2.75
CA ALA A 93 -15.84 -19.44 -2.98
C ALA A 93 -14.52 -20.07 -2.50
N LEU A 94 -13.37 -19.44 -2.77
CA LEU A 94 -12.06 -19.91 -2.29
C LEU A 94 -11.95 -19.90 -0.76
N ASN A 95 -12.56 -18.92 -0.08
CA ASN A 95 -12.56 -18.84 1.38
C ASN A 95 -13.46 -19.89 2.05
N LEU A 96 -14.35 -20.55 1.29
CA LEU A 96 -15.13 -21.71 1.78
C LEU A 96 -14.35 -23.04 1.69
N LEU A 97 -13.16 -23.05 1.07
CA LEU A 97 -12.29 -24.22 0.98
C LEU A 97 -11.36 -24.35 2.21
N ARG A 98 -10.68 -25.50 2.33
CA ARG A 98 -9.84 -25.82 3.50
C ARG A 98 -8.67 -24.83 3.68
N VAL A 99 -8.51 -24.34 4.92
CA VAL A 99 -7.51 -23.34 5.35
C VAL A 99 -6.05 -23.74 5.09
N THR A 100 -5.73 -25.03 5.01
CA THR A 100 -4.36 -25.49 4.73
C THR A 100 -3.91 -25.16 3.31
N PHE A 101 -4.83 -25.17 2.34
CA PHE A 101 -4.55 -24.82 0.94
C PHE A 101 -4.31 -23.31 0.75
N TYR A 102 -4.97 -22.49 1.56
CA TYR A 102 -4.80 -21.04 1.57
C TYR A 102 -3.34 -20.65 1.88
N GLY A 103 -2.73 -21.29 2.89
CA GLY A 103 -1.37 -20.95 3.33
C GLY A 103 -0.31 -21.17 2.25
N GLU A 104 -0.44 -22.24 1.45
CA GLU A 104 0.49 -22.51 0.33
C GLU A 104 0.30 -21.52 -0.82
N ILE A 105 -0.94 -21.24 -1.22
CA ILE A 105 -1.22 -20.27 -2.28
C ILE A 105 -0.68 -18.88 -1.91
N GLU A 106 -0.96 -18.45 -0.69
CA GLU A 106 -0.55 -17.11 -0.24
C GLU A 106 0.98 -16.99 -0.13
N PHE A 107 1.68 -18.08 0.18
CA PHE A 107 3.15 -18.13 0.13
C PHE A 107 3.69 -17.92 -1.28
N TRP A 108 3.13 -18.60 -2.29
CA TRP A 108 3.54 -18.44 -3.68
C TRP A 108 3.20 -17.05 -4.23
N LEU A 109 1.99 -16.56 -3.98
CA LEU A 109 1.57 -15.20 -4.38
C LEU A 109 2.43 -14.12 -3.71
N SER A 110 2.81 -14.31 -2.45
CA SER A 110 3.73 -13.40 -1.75
C SER A 110 5.15 -13.44 -2.31
N SER A 111 5.60 -14.58 -2.85
CA SER A 111 6.90 -14.69 -3.49
C SER A 111 6.97 -13.88 -4.80
N VAL A 112 5.87 -13.87 -5.57
CA VAL A 112 5.75 -13.04 -6.79
C VAL A 112 5.87 -11.55 -6.49
N LYS A 113 5.33 -11.07 -5.36
CA LYS A 113 5.46 -9.67 -4.90
C LYS A 113 6.93 -9.27 -4.75
N VAL A 114 7.71 -10.11 -4.07
CA VAL A 114 9.14 -9.86 -3.82
C VAL A 114 9.95 -9.90 -5.12
N LEU A 115 9.71 -10.90 -5.97
CA LEU A 115 10.39 -11.02 -7.27
C LEU A 115 10.13 -9.81 -8.17
N THR A 116 8.93 -9.26 -8.14
CA THR A 116 8.57 -8.07 -8.93
C THR A 116 9.33 -6.84 -8.50
N ILE A 117 9.47 -6.64 -7.18
CA ILE A 117 10.24 -5.53 -6.63
C ILE A 117 11.71 -5.65 -7.00
N ILE A 118 12.30 -6.85 -6.84
CA ILE A 118 13.69 -7.11 -7.21
C ILE A 118 13.90 -6.92 -8.72
N GLY A 119 13.00 -7.46 -9.55
CA GLY A 119 13.05 -7.30 -11.00
C GLY A 119 12.95 -5.83 -11.42
N PHE A 120 12.08 -5.05 -10.76
CA PHE A 120 11.99 -3.61 -10.98
C PHE A 120 13.27 -2.88 -10.57
N MET A 121 13.93 -3.25 -9.47
CA MET A 121 15.21 -2.65 -9.07
C MET A 121 16.31 -2.91 -10.11
N ILE A 122 16.40 -4.14 -10.62
CA ILE A 122 17.37 -4.48 -11.68
C ILE A 122 17.07 -3.67 -12.94
N PHE A 123 15.81 -3.66 -13.38
CA PHE A 123 15.35 -2.84 -14.50
C PHE A 123 15.72 -1.37 -14.30
N ALA A 124 15.48 -0.84 -13.10
CA ALA A 124 15.74 0.54 -12.78
C ALA A 124 17.24 0.90 -12.87
N ILE A 125 18.11 0.03 -12.40
CA ILE A 125 19.57 0.19 -12.52
C ILE A 125 19.98 0.21 -14.00
N CYS A 126 19.46 -0.71 -14.82
CA CYS A 126 19.77 -0.77 -16.25
C CYS A 126 19.30 0.48 -17.01
N ILE A 127 18.07 0.95 -16.75
CA ILE A 127 17.55 2.16 -17.36
C ILE A 127 18.35 3.39 -16.92
N ASN A 128 18.69 3.47 -15.63
CA ASN A 128 19.52 4.56 -15.12
C ASN A 128 20.90 4.60 -15.80
N ALA A 129 21.49 3.45 -16.09
CA ALA A 129 22.76 3.31 -16.81
C ALA A 129 22.68 3.71 -18.29
N GLY A 130 21.49 3.99 -18.83
CA GLY A 130 21.30 4.51 -20.19
C GLY A 130 20.84 3.49 -21.23
N VAL A 131 20.39 2.30 -20.82
CA VAL A 131 19.87 1.26 -21.73
C VAL A 131 18.49 1.64 -22.33
N GLY A 132 17.79 2.61 -21.73
CA GLY A 132 16.47 3.05 -22.16
C GLY A 132 16.48 4.13 -23.25
N ALA A 133 15.28 4.42 -23.80
CA ALA A 133 15.09 5.42 -24.85
C ALA A 133 15.49 6.86 -24.46
N GLU A 134 15.48 7.20 -23.16
CA GLU A 134 15.80 8.54 -22.64
C GLU A 134 17.29 8.73 -22.31
N GLY A 135 18.14 7.72 -22.54
CA GLY A 135 19.57 7.75 -22.24
C GLY A 135 19.89 7.69 -20.74
N TYR A 136 21.10 8.12 -20.36
CA TYR A 136 21.58 8.08 -18.97
C TYR A 136 20.85 9.10 -18.07
N PHE A 137 20.33 8.64 -16.93
CA PHE A 137 19.59 9.49 -15.98
C PHE A 137 20.47 10.00 -14.83
N GLY A 138 21.27 9.12 -14.21
CA GLY A 138 21.99 9.40 -12.98
C GLY A 138 21.05 9.80 -11.84
N PHE A 139 21.18 11.03 -11.36
CA PHE A 139 20.29 11.65 -10.37
C PHE A 139 19.61 12.91 -10.94
N ARG A 140 19.39 12.96 -12.26
CA ARG A 140 18.84 14.13 -12.97
C ARG A 140 17.62 14.72 -12.28
N TYR A 141 16.61 13.91 -11.95
CA TYR A 141 15.36 14.39 -11.34
C TYR A 141 15.50 14.82 -9.87
N TRP A 142 16.50 14.30 -9.16
CA TRP A 142 16.85 14.74 -7.81
C TRP A 142 17.53 16.10 -7.80
N VAL A 143 18.01 16.59 -8.95
CA VAL A 143 18.58 17.93 -9.10
C VAL A 143 17.56 18.89 -9.75
N LYS A 144 16.87 18.46 -10.81
CA LYS A 144 15.81 19.23 -11.49
C LYS A 144 14.65 18.31 -11.88
N PRO A 145 13.43 18.52 -11.36
CA PRO A 145 12.95 19.68 -10.60
C PRO A 145 13.46 19.76 -9.15
N GLY A 146 14.02 18.68 -8.60
CA GLY A 146 14.60 18.64 -7.26
C GLY A 146 13.99 17.55 -6.38
N PRO A 147 14.54 17.31 -5.18
CA PRO A 147 14.11 16.21 -4.31
C PRO A 147 12.82 16.52 -3.52
N PHE A 148 12.40 17.79 -3.46
CA PHE A 148 11.19 18.22 -2.78
C PHE A 148 10.36 19.11 -3.70
N ASN A 149 9.12 18.69 -3.95
CA ASN A 149 8.16 19.44 -4.75
C ASN A 149 7.30 20.37 -3.87
N GLU A 150 6.88 21.48 -4.47
CA GLU A 150 5.97 22.45 -3.86
C GLU A 150 4.53 21.89 -3.88
N TYR A 151 3.81 22.00 -2.76
CA TYR A 151 2.45 21.48 -2.61
C TYR A 151 1.53 22.51 -1.93
N LEU A 152 0.35 22.73 -2.51
CA LEU A 152 -0.76 23.61 -2.09
C LEU A 152 -0.48 25.12 -1.99
N ILE A 153 0.75 25.53 -1.70
CA ILE A 153 1.10 26.91 -1.36
C ILE A 153 1.91 27.51 -2.51
N LYS A 154 1.51 28.70 -2.97
CA LYS A 154 2.11 29.37 -4.14
C LYS A 154 3.10 30.48 -3.77
N ASP A 155 2.90 31.12 -2.62
CA ASP A 155 3.61 32.37 -2.28
C ASP A 155 4.93 32.14 -1.54
N ASN A 156 5.16 30.93 -1.01
CA ASN A 156 6.37 30.58 -0.27
C ASN A 156 6.88 29.18 -0.64
N PRO A 157 7.91 29.08 -1.51
CA PRO A 157 8.44 27.79 -1.98
C PRO A 157 8.97 26.87 -0.86
N ALA A 158 9.62 27.43 0.16
CA ALA A 158 10.18 26.62 1.26
C ALA A 158 9.07 25.99 2.11
N LEU A 159 8.04 26.78 2.42
CA LEU A 159 6.88 26.31 3.16
C LEU A 159 6.06 25.33 2.32
N ALA A 160 5.89 25.58 1.02
CA ALA A 160 5.22 24.67 0.09
C ALA A 160 5.90 23.29 0.01
N ARG A 161 7.23 23.24 0.00
CA ARG A 161 8.01 21.98 0.03
C ARG A 161 7.86 21.24 1.37
N PHE A 162 7.85 21.98 2.48
CA PHE A 162 7.61 21.41 3.80
C PHE A 162 6.21 20.78 3.91
N VAL A 163 5.18 21.47 3.40
CA VAL A 163 3.81 20.96 3.34
C VAL A 163 3.71 19.76 2.41
N GLY A 164 4.45 19.73 1.30
CA GLY A 164 4.55 18.57 0.42
C GLY A 164 5.14 17.34 1.12
N LEU A 165 6.25 17.52 1.86
CA LEU A 165 6.84 16.46 2.67
C LEU A 165 5.85 15.92 3.71
N TRP A 166 5.15 16.81 4.41
CA TRP A 166 4.16 16.43 5.41
C TRP A 166 2.98 15.64 4.81
N ALA A 167 2.48 16.09 3.65
CA ALA A 167 1.39 15.42 2.94
C ALA A 167 1.75 13.98 2.52
N VAL A 168 2.99 13.77 2.02
CA VAL A 168 3.45 12.43 1.65
C VAL A 168 3.66 11.56 2.89
N MET A 169 4.10 12.11 4.02
CA MET A 169 4.27 11.34 5.25
C MET A 169 2.94 10.81 5.81
N ILE A 170 1.86 11.60 5.71
CA ILE A 170 0.50 11.15 6.07
C ILE A 170 0.09 9.96 5.19
N LYS A 171 0.25 10.08 3.85
CA LYS A 171 -0.08 9.01 2.91
C LYS A 171 0.77 7.76 3.13
N ALA A 172 2.06 7.93 3.41
CA ALA A 172 2.97 6.83 3.69
C ALA A 172 2.54 6.04 4.93
N GLY A 173 2.03 6.70 5.97
CA GLY A 173 1.53 6.04 7.19
C GLY A 173 0.47 4.97 6.93
N PHE A 174 -0.46 5.21 6.01
CA PHE A 174 -1.48 4.22 5.61
C PHE A 174 -0.90 3.04 4.82
N ALA A 175 0.20 3.26 4.09
CA ALA A 175 0.85 2.20 3.31
C ALA A 175 1.61 1.17 4.18
N TYR A 176 1.86 1.48 5.46
CA TYR A 176 2.49 0.56 6.42
C TYR A 176 1.47 -0.29 7.22
N GLY A 177 0.17 -0.23 6.87
CA GLY A 177 -0.85 -1.12 7.44
C GLY A 177 -0.55 -2.61 7.19
N GLY A 178 -1.12 -3.49 8.01
CA GLY A 178 -0.96 -4.95 7.90
C GLY A 178 0.14 -5.57 8.77
N THR A 179 0.92 -4.77 9.52
CA THR A 179 1.88 -5.32 10.50
C THR A 179 1.19 -5.97 11.71
N GLU A 180 -0.04 -5.56 11.97
CA GLU A 180 -0.97 -6.09 12.97
C GLU A 180 -1.41 -7.54 12.68
N LEU A 181 -1.30 -8.02 11.42
CA LEU A 181 -1.56 -9.44 11.10
C LEU A 181 -0.60 -10.37 11.84
N ILE A 182 0.64 -9.93 12.09
CA ILE A 182 1.61 -10.72 12.87
C ILE A 182 1.09 -10.91 14.29
N GLY A 183 0.37 -9.93 14.83
CA GLY A 183 -0.27 -9.98 16.15
C GLY A 183 -1.44 -10.98 16.21
N MET A 184 -2.25 -11.06 15.15
CA MET A 184 -3.35 -12.03 15.06
C MET A 184 -2.84 -13.46 14.88
N ALA A 185 -1.77 -13.65 14.11
CA ALA A 185 -1.14 -14.94 13.90
C ALA A 185 -0.42 -15.50 15.15
N VAL A 186 -0.32 -14.73 16.24
CA VAL A 186 0.27 -15.19 17.51
C VAL A 186 -0.48 -16.39 18.08
N GLY A 187 -1.82 -16.40 17.96
CA GLY A 187 -2.67 -17.47 18.48
C GLY A 187 -2.56 -18.79 17.72
N GLU A 188 -2.12 -18.73 16.46
CA GLU A 188 -2.04 -19.88 15.54
C GLU A 188 -0.59 -20.38 15.33
N ALA A 189 0.42 -19.69 15.89
CA ALA A 189 1.82 -20.04 15.67
C ALA A 189 2.29 -21.20 16.58
N GLU A 190 2.98 -22.19 16.01
CA GLU A 190 3.53 -23.34 16.75
C GLU A 190 4.55 -22.93 17.85
N ASN A 191 5.28 -21.82 17.67
CA ASN A 191 6.29 -21.34 18.61
C ASN A 191 6.31 -19.80 18.76
N PRO A 192 5.27 -19.19 19.38
CA PRO A 192 5.08 -17.73 19.35
C PRO A 192 6.23 -16.96 19.99
N ARG A 193 6.83 -17.49 21.06
CA ARG A 193 7.92 -16.82 21.82
C ARG A 193 9.19 -16.57 21.00
N LYS A 194 9.47 -17.40 19.98
CA LYS A 194 10.66 -17.25 19.12
C LYS A 194 10.28 -16.77 17.71
N ALA A 195 9.18 -17.27 17.16
CA ALA A 195 8.74 -16.95 15.81
C ALA A 195 8.34 -15.47 15.68
N ILE A 196 7.59 -14.93 16.65
CA ILE A 196 7.03 -13.58 16.56
C ILE A 196 8.11 -12.48 16.59
N PRO A 197 9.06 -12.47 17.55
CA PRO A 197 10.11 -11.43 17.55
C PRO A 197 11.01 -11.48 16.31
N SER A 198 11.24 -12.68 15.77
CA SER A 198 12.02 -12.86 14.54
C SER A 198 11.25 -12.37 13.31
N ALA A 199 9.96 -12.71 13.21
CA ALA A 199 9.08 -12.27 12.15
C ALA A 199 8.94 -10.74 12.12
N ILE A 200 8.65 -10.10 13.26
CA ILE A 200 8.52 -8.63 13.36
C ILE A 200 9.79 -7.94 12.84
N ARG A 201 10.97 -8.39 13.28
CA ARG A 201 12.24 -7.78 12.85
C ARG A 201 12.49 -7.96 11.36
N LYS A 202 12.23 -9.16 10.83
CA LYS A 202 12.36 -9.45 9.40
C LYS A 202 11.40 -8.59 8.59
N VAL A 203 10.15 -8.45 9.02
CA VAL A 203 9.14 -7.61 8.36
C VAL A 203 9.57 -6.14 8.37
N PHE A 204 10.04 -5.61 9.51
CA PHE A 204 10.52 -4.23 9.58
C PHE A 204 11.65 -3.95 8.59
N TYR A 205 12.72 -4.76 8.60
CA TYR A 205 13.84 -4.57 7.67
C TYR A 205 13.43 -4.81 6.22
N ARG A 206 12.53 -5.76 5.96
CA ARG A 206 12.01 -6.04 4.63
C ARG A 206 11.24 -4.85 4.05
N ILE A 207 10.33 -4.26 4.82
CA ILE A 207 9.56 -3.10 4.36
C ILE A 207 10.49 -1.90 4.20
N ALA A 208 11.32 -1.60 5.22
CA ALA A 208 12.25 -0.49 5.16
C ALA A 208 13.18 -0.59 3.94
N PHE A 209 13.68 -1.79 3.61
CA PHE A 209 14.52 -1.99 2.45
C PHE A 209 13.71 -1.90 1.13
N PHE A 210 12.70 -2.75 0.94
CA PHE A 210 12.01 -2.82 -0.35
C PHE A 210 11.23 -1.55 -0.68
N PHE A 211 10.54 -0.92 0.27
CA PHE A 211 9.77 0.29 0.00
C PHE A 211 10.68 1.48 -0.30
N VAL A 212 11.66 1.75 0.57
CA VAL A 212 12.54 2.92 0.40
C VAL A 212 13.33 2.82 -0.89
N PHE A 213 13.95 1.67 -1.17
CA PHE A 213 14.72 1.53 -2.41
C PHE A 213 13.84 1.61 -3.66
N THR A 214 12.63 1.03 -3.63
CA THR A 214 11.71 1.15 -4.76
C THR A 214 11.35 2.61 -5.03
N VAL A 215 11.06 3.40 -3.99
CA VAL A 215 10.76 4.83 -4.14
C VAL A 215 11.98 5.60 -4.65
N VAL A 216 13.19 5.29 -4.19
CA VAL A 216 14.42 5.92 -4.69
C VAL A 216 14.61 5.66 -6.18
N PHE A 217 14.47 4.40 -6.61
CA PHE A 217 14.60 4.03 -8.03
C PHE A 217 13.50 4.66 -8.90
N ILE A 218 12.26 4.73 -8.40
CA ILE A 218 11.19 5.48 -9.07
C ILE A 218 11.59 6.95 -9.23
N GLY A 219 12.08 7.60 -8.16
CA GLY A 219 12.48 9.01 -8.21
C GLY A 219 13.68 9.30 -9.12
N ILE A 220 14.50 8.29 -9.43
CA ILE A 220 15.60 8.40 -10.41
C ILE A 220 15.07 8.40 -11.86
N ILE A 221 14.06 7.58 -12.15
CA ILE A 221 13.63 7.27 -13.53
C ILE A 221 12.39 8.07 -13.94
N VAL A 222 11.54 8.38 -12.98
CA VAL A 222 10.27 9.06 -13.22
C VAL A 222 10.35 10.47 -12.67
N PRO A 223 10.19 11.50 -13.53
CA PRO A 223 10.16 12.87 -13.07
C PRO A 223 8.92 13.12 -12.21
N PRO A 224 9.06 13.84 -11.09
CA PRO A 224 7.97 14.00 -10.14
C PRO A 224 6.93 15.05 -10.60
N ASN A 225 7.18 15.76 -11.71
CA ASN A 225 6.26 16.67 -12.38
C ASN A 225 5.51 16.02 -13.56
N ASP A 226 5.60 14.70 -13.74
CA ASP A 226 4.81 14.00 -14.76
C ASP A 226 3.33 13.99 -14.35
N HIS A 227 2.46 14.63 -15.13
CA HIS A 227 1.02 14.74 -14.83
C HIS A 227 0.33 13.36 -14.77
N ARG A 228 0.93 12.32 -15.35
CA ARG A 228 0.42 10.94 -15.26
C ARG A 228 0.54 10.36 -13.86
N LEU A 229 1.42 10.89 -13.00
CA LEU A 229 1.52 10.50 -11.59
C LEU A 229 0.35 11.01 -10.75
N THR A 230 -0.24 12.14 -11.13
CA THR A 230 -1.37 12.77 -10.43
C THR A 230 -2.72 12.44 -11.08
N ALA A 231 -2.71 11.85 -12.28
CA ALA A 231 -3.92 11.38 -12.97
C ALA A 231 -4.71 10.32 -12.18
N SER A 232 -4.13 9.74 -11.12
CA SER A 232 -4.82 8.88 -10.16
C SER A 232 -5.29 9.59 -8.88
N ALA A 233 -4.75 10.77 -8.59
CA ALA A 233 -5.08 11.55 -7.39
C ALA A 233 -6.32 12.45 -7.56
N GLU A 234 -6.68 12.81 -8.79
CA GLU A 234 -7.82 13.70 -9.09
C GLU A 234 -9.18 12.97 -9.09
N GLY A 235 -9.21 11.63 -9.02
CA GLY A 235 -10.43 10.82 -9.17
C GLY A 235 -11.07 10.30 -7.87
N GLY A 236 -10.60 10.70 -6.69
CA GLY A 236 -11.09 10.13 -5.41
C GLY A 236 -10.87 8.60 -5.32
N ALA A 237 -11.60 7.90 -4.45
CA ALA A 237 -11.52 6.44 -4.27
C ALA A 237 -11.85 5.62 -5.55
N SER A 238 -12.25 6.28 -6.64
CA SER A 238 -12.52 5.72 -7.96
C SER A 238 -11.39 5.98 -8.98
N GLY A 239 -10.33 6.67 -8.56
CA GLY A 239 -9.25 7.17 -9.42
C GLY A 239 -8.02 6.29 -9.52
N THR A 240 -8.04 5.01 -9.12
CA THR A 240 -6.86 4.14 -9.25
C THR A 240 -6.64 3.71 -10.70
N ASN A 241 -6.34 4.67 -11.59
CA ASN A 241 -5.88 4.41 -12.93
C ASN A 241 -4.59 3.58 -12.83
N ALA A 242 -4.64 2.29 -13.10
CA ALA A 242 -3.45 1.43 -13.09
C ALA A 242 -2.35 1.95 -14.04
N ASN A 243 -2.77 2.68 -15.08
CA ASN A 243 -1.91 3.44 -15.99
C ASN A 243 -1.05 4.53 -15.34
N ALA A 244 -1.43 5.03 -14.17
CA ALA A 244 -0.71 6.05 -13.39
C ALA A 244 0.34 5.44 -12.45
N SER A 245 0.44 4.10 -12.34
CA SER A 245 1.44 3.47 -11.49
C SER A 245 2.85 3.89 -11.92
N PRO A 246 3.70 4.37 -10.99
CA PRO A 246 5.06 4.80 -11.34
C PRO A 246 5.92 3.69 -11.96
N LEU A 247 5.70 2.42 -11.61
CA LEU A 247 6.43 1.29 -12.19
C LEU A 247 6.04 1.08 -13.66
N VAL A 248 4.75 1.15 -13.97
CA VAL A 248 4.23 1.05 -15.34
C VAL A 248 4.68 2.23 -16.17
N LEU A 249 4.67 3.44 -15.58
CA LEU A 249 5.14 4.66 -16.22
C LEU A 249 6.63 4.59 -16.55
N ALA A 250 7.47 4.12 -15.61
CA ALA A 250 8.89 3.91 -15.84
C ALA A 250 9.14 2.95 -17.02
N ALA A 251 8.41 1.84 -17.09
CA ALA A 251 8.50 0.88 -18.20
C ALA A 251 8.10 1.47 -19.55
N LYS A 252 7.00 2.25 -19.60
CA LYS A 252 6.55 2.95 -20.82
C LYS A 252 7.58 3.97 -21.30
N ARG A 253 8.14 4.77 -20.38
CA ARG A 253 9.16 5.80 -20.68
C ARG A 253 10.48 5.21 -21.15
N ALA A 254 10.87 4.07 -20.59
CA ALA A 254 12.03 3.32 -21.06
C ALA A 254 11.87 2.78 -22.50
N GLY A 255 10.66 2.76 -23.06
CA GLY A 255 10.37 2.24 -24.40
C GLY A 255 10.15 0.74 -24.46
N VAL A 256 10.05 0.05 -23.31
CA VAL A 256 9.87 -1.40 -23.26
C VAL A 256 8.38 -1.74 -23.44
N LYS A 257 8.00 -2.29 -24.59
CA LYS A 257 6.58 -2.51 -24.95
C LYS A 257 5.88 -3.56 -24.08
N VAL A 258 6.59 -4.63 -23.70
CA VAL A 258 5.99 -5.79 -23.00
C VAL A 258 5.89 -5.57 -21.49
N LEU A 259 6.83 -4.82 -20.92
CA LEU A 259 6.99 -4.68 -19.47
C LEU A 259 5.78 -4.01 -18.77
N PRO A 260 5.11 -2.98 -19.33
CA PRO A 260 3.89 -2.41 -18.77
C PRO A 260 2.78 -3.46 -18.57
N SER A 261 2.57 -4.33 -19.56
CA SER A 261 1.58 -5.41 -19.46
C SER A 261 1.98 -6.42 -18.39
N LEU A 262 3.24 -6.83 -18.34
CA LEU A 262 3.74 -7.76 -17.32
C LEU A 262 3.54 -7.20 -15.90
N ILE A 263 3.90 -5.94 -15.67
CA ILE A 263 3.74 -5.27 -14.37
C ILE A 263 2.27 -5.25 -13.95
N ASN A 264 1.35 -4.90 -14.85
CA ASN A 264 -0.08 -4.92 -14.55
C ASN A 264 -0.60 -6.33 -14.26
N SER A 265 -0.12 -7.35 -14.98
CA SER A 265 -0.49 -8.75 -14.68
C SER A 265 -0.03 -9.17 -13.29
N VAL A 266 1.18 -8.76 -12.88
CA VAL A 266 1.64 -9.01 -11.51
C VAL A 266 0.77 -8.23 -10.52
N PHE A 267 0.49 -6.95 -10.73
CA PHE A 267 -0.37 -6.19 -9.83
C PHE A 267 -1.74 -6.83 -9.63
N LEU A 268 -2.32 -7.41 -10.68
CA LEU A 268 -3.57 -8.18 -10.57
C LEU A 268 -3.42 -9.33 -9.56
N THR A 269 -2.34 -10.10 -9.63
CA THR A 269 -2.08 -11.18 -8.66
C THR A 269 -1.82 -10.66 -7.23
N VAL A 270 -1.14 -9.52 -7.10
CA VAL A 270 -0.83 -8.89 -5.80
C VAL A 270 -2.10 -8.42 -5.10
N VAL A 271 -2.97 -7.74 -5.85
CA VAL A 271 -4.24 -7.18 -5.37
C VAL A 271 -5.21 -8.31 -5.00
N LEU A 272 -5.33 -9.35 -5.82
CA LEU A 272 -6.18 -10.51 -5.51
C LEU A 272 -5.71 -11.27 -4.26
N SER A 273 -4.40 -11.41 -4.08
CA SER A 273 -3.80 -11.97 -2.86
C SER A 273 -4.09 -11.10 -1.62
N ALA A 274 -3.99 -9.77 -1.74
CA ALA A 274 -4.35 -8.84 -0.67
C ALA A 274 -5.84 -8.91 -0.33
N ALA A 275 -6.72 -8.95 -1.34
CA ALA A 275 -8.16 -9.11 -1.17
C ALA A 275 -8.51 -10.40 -0.41
N ASN A 276 -7.87 -11.52 -0.78
CA ASN A 276 -8.04 -12.80 -0.10
C ASN A 276 -7.57 -12.76 1.36
N SER A 277 -6.43 -12.11 1.62
CA SER A 277 -5.92 -11.89 2.98
C SER A 277 -6.84 -11.03 3.84
N ASN A 278 -7.48 -10.01 3.26
CA ASN A 278 -8.44 -9.18 3.99
C ASN A 278 -9.65 -9.99 4.47
N VAL A 279 -10.16 -10.94 3.67
CA VAL A 279 -11.26 -11.82 4.07
C VAL A 279 -10.83 -12.76 5.21
N TYR A 280 -9.65 -13.37 5.08
CA TYR A 280 -9.04 -14.24 6.11
C TYR A 280 -8.87 -13.51 7.45
N THR A 281 -8.46 -12.25 7.41
CA THR A 281 -8.24 -11.42 8.58
C THR A 281 -9.55 -10.93 9.18
N ALA A 282 -10.49 -10.46 8.35
CA ALA A 282 -11.79 -9.99 8.80
C ALA A 282 -12.54 -11.04 9.62
N SER A 283 -12.54 -12.31 9.18
CA SER A 283 -13.21 -13.40 9.91
C SER A 283 -12.59 -13.64 11.28
N ARG A 284 -11.26 -13.50 11.42
CA ARG A 284 -10.55 -13.68 12.69
C ARG A 284 -10.71 -12.51 13.63
N THR A 285 -10.76 -11.29 13.11
CA THR A 285 -11.07 -10.10 13.92
C THR A 285 -12.51 -10.15 14.46
N LEU A 286 -13.43 -10.81 13.76
CA LEU A 286 -14.83 -10.92 14.18
C LEU A 286 -15.06 -11.99 15.27
N ILE A 287 -14.29 -13.08 15.25
CA ILE A 287 -14.50 -14.25 16.13
C ILE A 287 -13.49 -14.30 17.29
N GLY A 288 -12.30 -13.72 17.12
CA GLY A 288 -11.20 -13.73 18.10
C GLY A 288 -11.26 -12.58 19.10
#